data_AF-A0A5C4T5V3-F1
#
_entry.id   AF-A0A5C4T5V3-F1
#
_cell.length_a   1.000
_cell.length_b   1.000
_cell.length_c   1.000
_cell.angle_alpha   90.00
_cell.angle_beta   90.00
_cell.angle_gamma   90.00
#
_symmetry.space_group_name_H-M   'P 1'
#
loop_
_entity.id
_entity.type
_entity.pdbx_description
1 polymer ?
#
loop_
_entity_poly.entity_id
_entity_poly.type
_entity_poly.pdbx_seq_one_letter_code
_entity_poly.pdbx_strand_id
1 'polypeptide(L)'
;MGEESQASLRERGMSFIRDITAQYPGKKVLVISHGIFLGQTLKALLRDETTGDNLHNTSVTTVAHDGDRWEYVLYACTRHLRALDSEEHPPQ
;
A
#
# COMPACT_ATOMS: atom_id res chain seq x y z
N MET A 1 -2.85 26.36 9.40
CA MET A 1 -2.32 25.72 8.17
C MET A 1 -3.29 24.61 7.79
N GLY A 2 -3.57 24.42 6.50
CA GLY A 2 -4.55 23.44 6.02
C GLY A 2 -3.91 22.08 5.78
N GLU A 3 -4.20 21.12 6.65
CA GLU A 3 -3.91 19.70 6.39
C GLU A 3 -4.97 19.11 5.45
N GLU A 4 -4.54 18.26 4.52
CA GLU A 4 -5.44 17.47 3.68
C GLU A 4 -6.28 16.55 4.59
N SER A 5 -7.60 16.53 4.40
CA SER A 5 -8.48 15.70 5.21
C SER A 5 -8.34 14.22 4.83
N GLN A 6 -8.60 13.33 5.79
CA GLN A 6 -8.65 11.88 5.51
C GLN A 6 -9.66 11.55 4.40
N ALA A 7 -10.79 12.26 4.34
CA ALA A 7 -11.78 12.09 3.28
C ALA A 7 -11.22 12.45 1.90
N SER A 8 -10.46 13.55 1.79
CA SER A 8 -9.83 13.97 0.54
C SER A 8 -8.75 12.97 0.09
N LEU A 9 -7.94 12.45 1.03
CA LEU A 9 -6.96 11.39 0.75
C LEU A 9 -7.64 10.13 0.21
N ARG A 10 -8.74 9.69 0.82
CA ARG A 10 -9.52 8.52 0.38
C ARG A 10 -10.10 8.71 -1.01
N GLU A 11 -10.70 9.86 -1.27
CA GLU A 11 -11.29 10.19 -2.57
C GLU A 11 -10.23 10.12 -3.68
N ARG A 12 -9.09 10.79 -3.48
CA ARG A 12 -8.01 10.81 -4.46
C ARG A 12 -7.33 9.46 -4.60
N GLY A 13 -7.17 8.71 -3.52
CA GLY A 13 -6.69 7.32 -3.52
C GLY A 13 -7.57 6.40 -4.35
N MET A 14 -8.89 6.46 -4.15
CA MET A 14 -9.84 5.67 -4.93
C MET A 14 -9.88 6.08 -6.41
N SER A 15 -9.73 7.38 -6.71
CA SER A 15 -9.58 7.84 -8.09
C SER A 15 -8.35 7.24 -8.75
N PHE A 16 -7.20 7.33 -8.09
CA PHE A 16 -5.95 6.74 -8.55
C PHE A 16 -6.09 5.23 -8.85
N ILE A 17 -6.75 4.47 -7.97
CA ILE A 17 -6.96 3.03 -8.19
C ILE A 17 -7.85 2.76 -9.41
N ARG A 18 -8.92 3.53 -9.62
CA ARG A 18 -9.75 3.39 -10.83
C ARG A 18 -8.96 3.71 -12.09
N ASP A 19 -8.17 4.77 -12.07
CA ASP A 19 -7.39 5.20 -13.23
C ASP A 19 -6.33 4.16 -13.60
N ILE A 20 -5.58 3.66 -12.60
CA ILE A 20 -4.49 2.71 -12.85
C ILE A 20 -5.01 1.33 -13.29
N THR A 21 -6.15 0.88 -12.77
CA THR A 21 -6.75 -0.40 -13.14
C THR A 21 -7.39 -0.36 -14.51
N ALA A 22 -7.97 0.78 -14.91
CA ALA A 22 -8.46 1.01 -16.26
C ALA A 22 -7.31 1.13 -17.27
N GLN A 23 -6.20 1.77 -16.89
CA GLN A 23 -5.05 1.96 -17.78
C GLN A 23 -4.24 0.67 -17.99
N TYR A 24 -4.15 -0.20 -16.97
CA TYR A 24 -3.32 -1.41 -17.01
C TYR A 24 -4.12 -2.68 -16.67
N PRO A 25 -5.14 -3.05 -17.47
CA PRO A 25 -6.00 -4.19 -17.18
C PRO A 25 -5.21 -5.51 -17.19
N GLY A 26 -5.40 -6.31 -16.13
CA GLY A 26 -4.75 -7.63 -15.98
C GLY A 26 -3.23 -7.57 -15.75
N LYS A 27 -2.66 -6.39 -15.49
CA LYS A 27 -1.22 -6.24 -15.19
C LYS A 27 -0.98 -6.18 -13.69
N LYS A 28 0.24 -6.56 -13.29
CA LYS A 28 0.76 -6.29 -11.95
C LYS A 28 1.38 -4.90 -11.96
N VAL A 29 0.87 -4.00 -11.12
CA VAL A 29 1.34 -2.61 -11.04
C VAL A 29 2.03 -2.39 -9.70
N LEU A 30 3.26 -1.87 -9.73
CA LEU A 30 3.98 -1.45 -8.54
C LEU A 30 3.68 0.02 -8.25
N VAL A 31 3.20 0.30 -7.04
CA VAL A 31 2.91 1.66 -6.57
C VAL A 31 3.85 2.00 -5.43
N ILE A 32 4.62 3.07 -5.57
CA ILE A 32 5.54 3.59 -4.55
C ILE A 32 4.98 4.94 -4.08
N SER A 33 4.71 5.06 -2.79
CA SER A 33 4.10 6.26 -2.20
C SER A 33 4.38 6.35 -0.69
N HIS A 34 3.65 7.22 0.01
CA HIS A 34 3.82 7.50 1.43
C HIS A 34 2.74 6.84 2.29
N GLY A 35 3.09 6.56 3.56
CA GLY A 35 2.28 5.77 4.48
C GLY A 35 0.86 6.29 4.69
N ILE A 36 0.67 7.60 4.92
CA ILE A 36 -0.67 8.17 5.16
C ILE A 36 -1.56 8.03 3.92
N PHE A 37 -1.05 8.33 2.73
CA PHE A 37 -1.80 8.21 1.48
C PHE A 37 -2.15 6.75 1.17
N LEU A 38 -1.17 5.84 1.27
CA LEU A 38 -1.40 4.40 1.09
C LEU A 38 -2.39 3.87 2.11
N GLY A 39 -2.23 4.22 3.39
CA GLY A 39 -3.11 3.78 4.47
C GLY A 39 -4.56 4.18 4.25
N GLN A 40 -4.81 5.46 3.98
CA GLN A 40 -6.18 5.94 3.72
C GLN A 40 -6.75 5.35 2.42
N THR A 41 -5.94 5.16 1.39
CA THR A 41 -6.36 4.48 0.15
C THR A 41 -6.76 3.04 0.41
N LEU A 42 -5.95 2.29 1.17
CA LEU A 42 -6.21 0.90 1.53
C LEU A 42 -7.47 0.75 2.39
N LYS A 43 -7.67 1.62 3.39
CA LYS A 43 -8.90 1.66 4.21
C LYS A 43 -10.15 1.79 3.34
N ALA A 44 -10.14 2.72 2.37
CA ALA A 44 -11.25 2.92 1.45
C ALA A 44 -11.43 1.76 0.46
N LEU A 45 -10.33 1.24 -0.08
CA LEU A 45 -10.34 0.19 -1.11
C LEU A 45 -10.84 -1.15 -0.56
N LEU A 46 -10.34 -1.54 0.60
CA LEU A 46 -10.65 -2.82 1.26
C LEU A 46 -11.83 -2.71 2.21
N ARG A 47 -12.33 -1.48 2.47
CA ARG A 47 -13.39 -1.19 3.44
C ARG A 47 -13.04 -1.70 4.84
N ASP A 48 -11.78 -1.57 5.22
CA ASP A 48 -11.21 -2.08 6.46
C ASP A 48 -10.48 -0.95 7.21
N GLU A 49 -11.15 -0.39 8.22
CA GLU A 49 -10.60 0.67 9.07
C GLU A 49 -9.52 0.20 10.04
N THR A 50 -9.34 -1.12 10.21
CA THR A 50 -8.35 -1.70 11.14
C THR A 50 -6.93 -1.78 10.54
N THR A 51 -6.80 -1.46 9.25
CA THR A 51 -5.54 -1.52 8.50
C THR A 51 -5.12 -0.13 8.01
N GLY A 52 -3.93 -0.01 7.43
CA GLY A 52 -3.43 1.25 6.86
C GLY A 52 -2.77 2.20 7.86
N ASP A 53 -2.84 1.93 9.16
CA ASP A 53 -2.13 2.71 10.18
C ASP A 53 -0.69 2.20 10.35
N ASN A 54 0.26 3.12 10.58
CA ASN A 54 1.67 2.84 10.88
C ASN A 54 2.40 1.93 9.87
N LEU A 55 2.13 2.08 8.57
CA LEU A 55 2.87 1.36 7.53
C LEU A 55 4.38 1.64 7.63
N HIS A 56 5.18 0.61 7.87
CA HIS A 56 6.63 0.75 7.97
C HIS A 56 7.24 1.18 6.63
N ASN A 57 8.32 1.95 6.69
CA ASN A 57 9.09 2.31 5.50
C ASN A 57 9.53 1.05 4.75
N THR A 58 9.48 1.13 3.43
CA THR A 58 9.82 0.01 2.53
C THR A 58 9.01 -1.27 2.75
N SER A 59 7.93 -1.24 3.54
CA SER A 59 7.03 -2.39 3.65
C SER A 59 6.26 -2.59 2.33
N VAL A 60 6.00 -3.86 2.00
CA VAL A 60 5.27 -4.24 0.79
C VAL A 60 3.87 -4.71 1.16
N THR A 61 2.88 -4.08 0.55
CA THR A 61 1.48 -4.52 0.57
C THR A 61 1.07 -4.92 -0.84
N THR A 62 0.45 -6.09 -0.99
CA THR A 62 -0.10 -6.58 -2.26
C THR A 62 -1.59 -6.77 -2.08
N VAL A 63 -2.36 -6.17 -2.98
CA VAL A 63 -3.81 -6.33 -3.07
C VAL A 63 -4.15 -6.94 -4.43
N ALA A 64 -5.17 -7.78 -4.45
CA ALA A 64 -5.70 -8.38 -5.67
C ALA A 64 -7.19 -8.08 -5.79
N HIS A 65 -7.69 -8.00 -7.03
CA HIS A 65 -9.11 -7.91 -7.32
C HIS A 65 -9.58 -9.24 -7.87
N ASP A 66 -10.47 -9.92 -7.15
CA ASP A 66 -10.94 -11.28 -7.50
C ASP A 66 -12.10 -11.28 -8.52
N GLY A 67 -12.58 -10.10 -8.91
CA GLY A 67 -13.71 -9.90 -9.82
C GLY A 67 -14.92 -9.25 -9.15
N ASP A 68 -15.03 -9.37 -7.82
CA ASP A 68 -16.11 -8.75 -7.03
C ASP A 68 -15.54 -7.77 -5.99
N ARG A 69 -14.39 -8.08 -5.40
CA ARG A 69 -13.79 -7.30 -4.33
C ARG A 69 -12.28 -7.26 -4.39
N TRP A 70 -11.73 -6.29 -3.66
CA TRP A 70 -10.31 -6.26 -3.34
C TRP A 70 -10.03 -7.10 -2.09
N GLU A 71 -8.87 -7.75 -2.09
CA GLU A 71 -8.38 -8.52 -0.95
C GLU A 71 -6.88 -8.29 -0.72
N TYR A 72 -6.45 -8.42 0.53
CA TYR A 72 -5.04 -8.44 0.88
C TYR A 72 -4.43 -9.81 0.56
N VAL A 73 -3.41 -9.81 -0.29
CA VAL A 73 -2.54 -10.98 -0.52
C VAL A 73 -1.34 -10.94 0.43
N LEU A 74 -0.82 -9.73 0.68
CA LEU A 74 0.29 -9.47 1.58
C LEU A 74 0.07 -8.09 2.20
N TYR A 75 0.35 -7.93 3.49
CA TYR A 75 0.14 -6.67 4.18
C TYR A 75 1.37 -6.25 4.98
N ALA A 76 1.83 -5.02 4.77
CA ALA A 76 2.92 -4.36 5.50
C ALA A 76 4.17 -5.24 5.70
N CYS A 77 4.53 -6.05 4.71
CA CYS A 77 5.59 -7.04 4.82
C CYS A 77 6.98 -6.41 4.69
N THR A 78 7.83 -6.62 5.70
CA THR A 78 9.23 -6.16 5.72
C THR A 78 10.23 -7.32 5.69
N ARG A 79 9.79 -8.54 5.38
CA ARG A 79 10.63 -9.75 5.42
C ARG A 79 11.89 -9.62 4.56
N HIS A 80 11.80 -8.94 3.41
CA HIS A 80 12.92 -8.75 2.49
C HIS A 80 14.03 -7.86 3.08
N LEU A 81 13.72 -6.97 4.02
CA LEU A 81 14.71 -6.14 4.69
C LEU A 81 15.61 -6.97 5.62
N ARG A 82 15.05 -8.02 6.24
CA ARG A 82 15.83 -8.92 7.13
C ARG A 82 16.88 -9.73 6.39
N ALA A 83 16.72 -9.93 5.07
CA ALA A 83 17.73 -10.60 4.26
C ALA A 83 18.97 -9.73 4.03
N LEU A 84 18.85 -8.40 4.19
CA LEU A 84 19.97 -7.47 4.08
C LEU A 84 20.84 -7.43 5.35
N ASP A 85 20.33 -7.91 6.49
CA ASP A 85 21.09 -7.97 7.75
C ASP A 85 22.07 -9.17 7.80
N SER A 86 21.96 -10.11 6.85
CA SER A 86 22.76 -11.35 6.84
C SER A 86 24.02 -11.27 5.97
N GLU A 87 24.13 -10.23 5.13
CA GLU A 87 25.28 -9.98 4.27
C GLU A 87 25.95 -8.68 4.76
N GLU A 88 27.11 -8.80 5.42
CA GLU A 88 28.01 -7.72 5.91
C GLU A 88 27.87 -7.24 7.37
N HIS A 89 28.57 -7.94 8.27
CA HIS A 89 29.57 -7.29 9.13
C HIS A 89 30.67 -8.30 9.56
N PRO A 90 31.91 -8.23 9.03
CA PRO A 90 33.04 -8.85 9.71
C PRO A 90 33.25 -8.14 11.07
N PRO A 91 33.61 -8.87 12.14
CA PRO A 91 33.84 -8.25 13.45
C PRO A 91 34.99 -7.23 13.36
N GLN A 92 34.78 -6.06 13.96
CA GLN A 92 35.86 -5.11 14.27
C GLN A 92 36.64 -5.62 15.48
#